data_AF-A0A641RKC0-F1
#
_entry.id   AF-A0A641RKC0-F1
#
_cell.length_a   1.000
_cell.length_b   1.000
_cell.length_c   1.000
_cell.angle_alpha   90.00
_cell.angle_beta   90.00
_cell.angle_gamma   90.00
#
_symmetry.space_group_name_H-M   'P 1'
#
loop_
_entity.id
_entity.type
_entity.pdbx_description
1 polymer ?
#
loop_
_entity_poly.entity_id
_entity_poly.type
_entity_poly.pdbx_seq_one_letter_code
_entity_poly.pdbx_strand_id
1 'polypeptide(L)'
;HIPCPKCRSGRILLYPKVAKCSNVDCGLTVFRNKGEKQLTDSQIADLVTKGKTSLIKGFRSRDGKPFDAYLTFDKDFRTVYGFPPRTDKPKGKERRR
;
A
#
# COMPACT_ATOMS: atom_id res chain seq x y z
N HIS A 1 -10.26 12.81 9.88
CA HIS A 1 -9.23 12.84 10.94
C HIS A 1 -8.68 11.44 11.12
N ILE A 2 -7.42 11.17 10.77
CA ILE A 2 -6.91 9.79 10.69
C ILE A 2 -6.02 9.52 11.92
N PRO A 3 -6.43 8.63 12.85
CA PRO A 3 -5.60 8.25 13.99
C PRO A 3 -4.41 7.43 13.52
N CYS A 4 -3.26 7.59 14.19
CA CYS A 4 -2.05 6.85 13.84
C CYS A 4 -2.12 5.39 14.34
N PRO A 5 -1.89 4.37 13.49
CA PRO A 5 -1.96 2.96 13.89
C PRO A 5 -0.84 2.57 14.85
N LYS A 6 0.28 3.30 14.82
CA LYS A 6 1.46 3.00 15.64
C LYS A 6 1.34 3.56 17.06
N CYS A 7 0.94 4.82 17.22
CA CYS A 7 0.86 5.44 18.54
C CYS A 7 -0.55 5.64 19.08
N ARG A 8 -1.60 5.56 18.25
CA ARG A 8 -3.03 5.82 18.56
C ARG A 8 -3.38 7.20 19.14
N SER A 9 -2.43 7.88 19.78
CA SER A 9 -2.55 9.24 20.33
C SER A 9 -2.24 10.32 19.29
N GLY A 10 -1.42 10.00 18.29
CA GLY A 10 -1.02 10.91 17.21
C GLY A 10 -1.98 10.89 16.03
N ARG A 11 -1.90 11.94 15.21
CA ARG A 11 -2.71 12.13 14.01
C ARG A 11 -1.83 11.96 12.77
N ILE A 12 -2.34 11.34 11.71
CA ILE A 12 -1.63 11.31 10.42
C ILE A 12 -1.99 12.55 9.62
N LEU A 13 -0.95 13.27 9.23
CA LEU A 13 -0.99 14.41 8.31
C LEU A 13 -0.70 13.89 6.90
N LEU A 14 -1.71 13.95 6.05
CA LEU A 14 -1.59 13.65 4.63
C LEU A 14 -1.03 14.87 3.91
N TYR A 15 0.17 14.76 3.35
CA TYR A 15 0.74 15.74 2.43
C TYR A 15 0.66 15.23 0.99
N PRO A 16 0.82 16.10 -0.02
CA PRO A 16 0.70 15.71 -1.43
C PRO A 16 1.65 14.57 -1.84
N LYS A 17 2.84 14.49 -1.23
CA LYS A 17 3.88 13.50 -1.55
C LYS A 17 4.09 12.45 -0.45
N VAL A 18 3.75 12.75 0.80
CA VAL A 18 4.05 11.91 1.97
C VAL A 18 2.92 11.99 2.98
N ALA A 19 2.70 10.93 3.76
CA ALA A 19 1.87 10.95 4.94
C ALA A 19 2.78 10.79 6.16
N LYS A 20 2.73 11.73 7.10
CA LYS A 20 3.57 11.70 8.30
C LYS A 20 2.71 11.75 9.55
N CYS A 21 3.14 11.11 10.62
CA CYS A 21 2.52 11.31 11.92
C CYS A 21 2.91 12.67 12.50
N SER A 22 1.95 13.33 13.13
CA SER A 22 2.17 14.57 13.88
C SER A 22 2.86 14.34 15.23
N ASN A 23 2.97 13.09 15.69
CA ASN A 23 3.61 12.76 16.96
C ASN A 23 5.10 12.46 16.75
N VAL A 24 5.96 13.16 17.49
CA VAL A 24 7.42 13.08 17.41
C VAL A 24 7.91 11.70 17.84
N ASP A 25 7.29 11.11 18.86
CA ASP A 25 7.60 9.76 19.35
C ASP A 25 7.26 8.66 18.34
N CYS A 26 6.32 8.94 17.44
CA CYS A 26 5.82 7.95 16.51
C CYS A 26 6.60 7.90 15.20
N GLY A 27 7.10 9.06 14.73
CA GLY A 27 7.96 9.20 13.54
C GLY A 27 7.46 8.57 12.24
N LEU A 28 6.19 8.12 12.19
CA LEU A 28 5.69 7.30 11.08
C LEU A 28 5.66 8.15 9.82
N THR A 29 6.44 7.76 8.81
CA THR A 29 6.54 8.47 7.54
C THR A 29 6.31 7.49 6.40
N VAL A 30 5.32 7.80 5.57
CA VAL A 30 4.82 6.95 4.49
C VAL A 30 4.84 7.74 3.19
N PHE A 31 5.53 7.24 2.19
CA PHE A 31 5.57 7.89 0.88
C PHE A 31 4.32 7.53 0.08
N ARG A 32 3.66 8.54 -0.51
CA ARG A 32 2.55 8.32 -1.46
C ARG A 32 3.01 7.67 -2.75
N ASN A 33 4.25 7.94 -3.14
CA ASN A 33 4.82 7.41 -4.36
C ASN A 33 5.33 5.98 -4.14
N LYS A 34 4.70 5.01 -4.79
CA LYS A 34 5.06 3.59 -4.77
C LYS A 34 4.87 2.99 -6.16
N GLY A 35 5.93 2.35 -6.69
CA GLY A 35 5.89 1.62 -7.95
C GLY A 35 5.42 2.49 -9.13
N GLU A 36 6.01 3.69 -9.27
CA GLU A 36 5.64 4.73 -10.25
C GLU A 36 4.19 5.24 -10.15
N LYS A 37 3.46 4.90 -9.08
CA LYS A 37 2.12 5.40 -8.81
C LYS A 37 2.04 6.21 -7.54
N GLN A 38 1.15 7.20 -7.55
CA GLN A 38 0.74 7.92 -6.35
C GLN A 38 -0.53 7.30 -5.78
N LEU A 39 -0.50 7.00 -4.48
CA LEU A 39 -1.66 6.54 -3.72
C LEU A 39 -2.67 7.68 -3.52
N THR A 40 -3.95 7.35 -3.60
CA THR A 40 -5.02 8.29 -3.26
C THR A 40 -5.16 8.45 -1.76
N ASP A 41 -5.81 9.54 -1.35
CA ASP A 41 -6.08 9.87 0.06
C ASP A 41 -6.86 8.74 0.73
N SER A 42 -7.85 8.19 0.04
CA SER A 42 -8.65 7.05 0.50
C SER A 42 -7.80 5.81 0.73
N GLN A 43 -6.85 5.51 -0.17
CA GLN A 43 -5.97 4.34 0.00
C GLN A 43 -5.05 4.50 1.20
N ILE A 44 -4.49 5.69 1.40
CA ILE A 44 -3.63 5.95 2.57
C ILE A 44 -4.43 5.93 3.85
N ALA A 45 -5.65 6.48 3.83
CA ALA A 45 -6.56 6.38 4.96
C ALA A 45 -6.81 4.92 5.31
N ASP A 46 -7.09 4.06 4.33
CA ASP A 46 -7.26 2.61 4.54
C ASP A 46 -5.97 1.96 5.09
N LEU A 47 -4.81 2.28 4.50
CA LEU A 47 -3.51 1.78 4.93
C LEU A 47 -3.21 2.12 6.39
N VAL A 48 -3.50 3.36 6.78
CA VAL A 48 -3.23 3.88 8.12
C VAL A 48 -4.28 3.40 9.13
N THR A 49 -5.53 3.23 8.74
CA THR A 49 -6.60 2.80 9.65
C THR A 49 -6.70 1.28 9.79
N LYS A 50 -6.58 0.54 8.69
CA LYS A 50 -6.71 -0.92 8.64
C LYS A 50 -5.37 -1.66 8.62
N GLY A 51 -4.25 -0.95 8.42
CA GLY A 51 -2.92 -1.54 8.24
C GLY A 51 -2.66 -2.07 6.82
N LYS A 52 -3.62 -1.92 5.91
CA LYS A 52 -3.56 -2.37 4.51
C LYS A 52 -4.33 -1.43 3.59
N THR A 53 -3.89 -1.24 2.35
CA THR A 53 -4.68 -0.57 1.31
C THR A 53 -5.61 -1.55 0.62
N SER A 54 -6.58 -1.01 -0.10
CA SER A 54 -7.24 -1.71 -1.19
C SER A 54 -6.25 -2.18 -2.26
N LEU A 55 -6.65 -3.18 -3.06
CA LEU A 55 -5.90 -3.64 -4.22
C LEU A 55 -5.69 -2.48 -5.21
N ILE A 56 -4.44 -2.12 -5.45
CA ILE A 56 -4.06 -1.08 -6.39
C ILE A 56 -3.55 -1.76 -7.64
N LYS A 57 -4.18 -1.39 -8.76
CA LYS A 57 -3.86 -1.96 -10.06
C LYS A 57 -2.84 -1.12 -10.81
N GLY A 58 -1.96 -1.80 -11.55
CA GLY A 58 -0.97 -1.16 -12.40
C GLY A 58 0.18 -0.51 -11.65
N PHE A 59 0.63 -1.11 -10.54
CA PHE A 59 1.97 -0.83 -10.03
C PHE A 59 3.00 -1.29 -11.06
N ARG A 60 4.12 -0.58 -11.17
CA ARG A 60 5.19 -0.94 -12.09
C ARG A 60 6.33 -1.64 -11.33
N SER A 61 6.69 -2.85 -11.76
CA SER A 61 7.85 -3.56 -11.20
C SER A 61 9.14 -2.93 -11.71
N ARG A 62 10.26 -3.28 -11.08
CA ARG A 62 11.60 -2.96 -11.63
C ARG A 62 11.77 -3.48 -13.07
N ASP A 63 11.11 -4.58 -13.41
CA ASP A 63 11.06 -5.15 -14.76
C ASP A 63 10.15 -4.40 -15.74
N GLY A 64 9.52 -3.31 -15.33
CA GLY A 64 8.58 -2.53 -16.15
C GLY A 64 7.21 -3.18 -16.37
N LYS A 65 6.97 -4.37 -15.79
CA LYS A 65 5.69 -5.07 -15.88
C LYS A 65 4.66 -4.44 -14.93
N PRO A 66 3.42 -4.17 -15.39
CA PRO A 66 2.34 -3.77 -14.52
C PRO A 66 1.88 -4.96 -13.67
N PHE A 67 1.65 -4.75 -12.38
CA PHE A 67 1.13 -5.74 -11.46
C PHE A 67 0.12 -5.12 -10.48
N ASP A 68 -0.73 -5.97 -9.94
CA ASP A 68 -1.73 -5.59 -8.96
C ASP A 68 -1.26 -6.06 -7.58
N ALA A 69 -1.25 -5.15 -6.61
CA ALA A 69 -0.85 -5.46 -5.23
C ALA A 69 -1.62 -4.58 -4.24
N TYR A 70 -1.78 -5.05 -3.02
CA TYR A 70 -2.14 -4.21 -1.88
C TYR A 70 -0.86 -3.76 -1.18
N LEU A 71 -0.87 -2.59 -0.58
CA LEU A 71 0.19 -2.16 0.32
C LEU A 71 -0.21 -2.52 1.74
N THR A 72 0.73 -3.03 2.52
CA THR A 72 0.55 -3.30 3.95
C THR A 72 1.69 -2.66 4.72
N PHE A 73 1.52 -2.52 6.02
CA PHE A 73 2.62 -2.17 6.91
C PHE A 73 3.31 -3.42 7.45
N ASP A 74 4.64 -3.36 7.50
CA ASP A 74 5.45 -4.33 8.24
C ASP A 74 5.60 -3.93 9.73
N LYS A 75 6.37 -4.67 10.52
CA LYS A 75 6.62 -4.42 11.96
C LYS A 75 7.26 -3.05 12.21
N ASP A 76 8.08 -2.58 11.27
CA ASP A 76 8.67 -1.24 11.27
C ASP A 76 7.73 -0.14 10.74
N PHE A 77 6.47 -0.47 10.43
CA PHE A 77 5.52 0.37 9.72
C PHE A 77 6.03 0.89 8.37
N ARG A 78 6.87 0.08 7.72
CA ARG A 78 7.30 0.30 6.34
C ARG A 78 6.24 -0.22 5.38
N THR A 79 6.06 0.48 4.26
CA THR A 79 5.14 0.06 3.20
C THR A 79 5.73 -1.11 2.43
N VAL A 80 5.10 -2.26 2.55
CA VAL A 80 5.44 -3.49 1.83
C VAL A 80 4.32 -3.86 0.85
N TYR A 81 4.67 -4.49 -0.27
CA TYR A 81 3.68 -4.96 -1.24
C TYR A 81 3.21 -6.35 -0.83
N GLY A 82 1.92 -6.47 -0.55
CA GLY A 82 1.23 -7.74 -0.46
C GLY A 82 0.59 -8.05 -1.81
N PHE A 83 0.96 -9.19 -2.37
CA PHE A 83 0.38 -9.66 -3.63
C PHE A 83 -0.85 -10.49 -3.32
N PRO A 84 -2.01 -10.22 -3.94
CA PRO A 84 -3.13 -11.15 -3.85
C PRO A 84 -2.68 -12.53 -4.33
N PRO A 85 -3.26 -13.62 -3.79
CA PRO A 85 -3.04 -14.94 -4.34
C PRO A 85 -3.36 -14.87 -5.83
N ARG A 86 -2.36 -15.24 -6.64
CA ARG A 86 -2.45 -15.25 -8.09
C ARG A 86 -3.69 -16.04 -8.51
N THR A 87 -4.74 -15.36 -8.93
CA THR A 87 -5.68 -15.92 -9.91
C THR A 87 -5.05 -15.77 -11.29
N ASP A 88 -3.82 -16.29 -11.46
CA ASP A 88 -3.39 -16.76 -12.75
C ASP A 88 -4.32 -17.92 -13.06
N LYS A 89 -5.41 -17.62 -13.76
CA LYS A 89 -6.21 -18.62 -14.42
C LYS A 89 -5.66 -18.71 -15.84
N PRO A 90 -4.65 -19.53 -16.16
CA PRO A 90 -4.53 -20.03 -17.50
C PRO A 90 -5.68 -21.01 -17.71
N LYS A 91 -6.88 -20.54 -18.05
CA LYS A 91 -7.86 -21.41 -18.72
C LYS A 91 -7.53 -21.37 -20.22
N GLY A 92 -6.35 -21.88 -20.55
CA GLY A 92 -5.78 -21.91 -21.89
C GLY A 92 -5.30 -23.32 -22.22
N LYS A 93 -6.24 -24.14 -22.71
CA LYS A 93 -6.06 -25.32 -23.58
C LYS A 93 -5.23 -26.50 -23.05
N GLU A 94 -5.88 -27.41 -22.32
CA GLU A 94 -5.53 -28.84 -22.41
C GLU A 94 -6.12 -29.38 -23.73
N ARG A 95 -5.34 -29.33 -24.82
CA ARG A 95 -5.52 -30.21 -25.98
C ARG A 95 -4.76 -31.52 -25.65
N ARG A 96 -5.47 -32.55 -25.22
CA ARG A 96 -5.01 -33.96 -25.24
C ARG A 96 -6.18 -34.76 -25.83
N ARG A 97 -6.18 -34.90 -27.16
CA ARG A 97 -5.66 -36.02 -27.97
C ARG A 97 -6.50 -37.27 -27.78
#